data_AF-A0A959ZD01-F1
#
_entry.id   AF-A0A959ZD01-F1
#
_cell.length_a   1.000
_cell.length_b   1.000
_cell.length_c   1.000
_cell.angle_alpha   90.00
_cell.angle_beta   90.00
_cell.angle_gamma   90.00
#
_symmetry.space_group_name_H-M   'P 1'
#
loop_
_entity.id
_entity.type
_entity.pdbx_description
1 polymer ?
#
loop_
_entity_poly.entity_id
_entity_poly.type
_entity_poly.pdbx_seq_one_letter_code
_entity_poly.pdbx_strand_id
1 'polypeptide(L)'
;WKNLMARVPQDDGTERLIPEAEILDGLADGGAKVIRSDQLGLVPDFVPPRLLGLAAGSEKVAEKVPGVRRLCAHNVVLARRP
;
A
#
# COMPACT_ATOMS: atom_id res chain seq x y z
N TRP A 1 19.90 5.58 4.52
CA TRP A 1 18.61 6.03 5.09
C TRP A 1 18.48 7.56 5.11
N LYS A 2 19.33 8.28 5.86
CA LYS A 2 19.28 9.75 6.02
C LYS A 2 19.13 10.55 4.71
N ASN A 3 19.92 10.24 3.68
CA ASN A 3 19.86 10.97 2.40
C ASN A 3 18.67 10.60 1.51
N LEU A 4 18.09 9.41 1.71
CA LEU A 4 16.99 8.87 0.90
C LEU A 4 15.64 9.37 1.45
N MET A 5 15.49 9.35 2.78
CA MET A 5 14.29 9.79 3.48
C MET A 5 14.20 11.31 3.66
N ALA A 6 15.29 12.05 3.47
CA ALA A 6 15.27 13.52 3.51
C ALA A 6 14.32 14.17 2.49
N ARG A 7 13.86 13.42 1.49
CA ARG A 7 12.92 13.86 0.45
C ARG A 7 11.47 13.47 0.72
N VAL A 8 11.22 12.66 1.75
CA VAL A 8 9.90 12.14 2.07
C VAL A 8 9.36 12.93 3.28
N PRO A 9 8.08 13.35 3.27
CA PRO A 9 7.44 13.89 4.45
C PRO A 9 7.69 13.00 5.66
N GLN A 10 8.18 13.58 6.75
CA GLN A 10 8.38 12.84 7.99
C GLN A 10 7.12 12.96 8.83
N ASP A 11 6.66 11.81 9.30
CA ASP A 11 5.57 11.66 10.27
C ASP A 11 5.94 12.40 11.58
N ASP A 12 4.98 13.10 12.18
CA ASP A 12 5.18 13.86 13.42
C ASP A 12 4.93 13.02 14.69
N GLY A 13 4.58 11.74 14.50
CA GLY A 13 4.31 10.74 15.51
C GLY A 13 2.86 10.72 15.96
N THR A 14 1.98 11.57 15.41
CA THR A 14 0.55 11.54 15.71
C THR A 14 -0.19 10.51 14.88
N GLU A 15 0.38 10.11 13.74
CA GLU A 15 -0.17 9.07 12.90
C GLU A 15 0.19 7.66 13.41
N ARG A 16 -0.61 6.67 12.98
CA ARG A 16 -0.28 5.26 13.14
C ARG A 16 -0.59 4.51 11.87
N LEU A 17 0.13 3.42 11.66
CA LEU A 17 -0.21 2.45 10.63
C LEU A 17 -1.51 1.71 11.02
N ILE A 18 -2.45 1.68 10.08
CA ILE A 18 -3.69 0.92 10.23
C ILE A 18 -3.48 -0.45 9.57
N PRO A 19 -3.59 -1.56 10.33
CA PRO A 19 -3.50 -2.89 9.75
C PRO A 19 -4.70 -3.18 8.84
N GLU A 20 -4.51 -4.00 7.81
CA GLU A 20 -5.56 -4.39 6.86
C GLU A 20 -6.80 -4.93 7.58
N ALA A 21 -6.60 -5.79 8.59
CA ALA A 21 -7.67 -6.42 9.35
C ALA A 21 -8.62 -5.38 9.99
N GLU A 22 -8.09 -4.30 10.55
CA GLU A 22 -8.91 -3.26 11.19
C GLU A 22 -9.82 -2.55 10.17
N ILE A 23 -9.33 -2.35 8.94
CA ILE A 23 -10.13 -1.78 7.85
C ILE A 23 -11.25 -2.75 7.45
N LEU A 24 -10.94 -4.03 7.33
CA LEU A 24 -11.91 -5.06 6.95
C LEU A 24 -13.01 -5.23 7.99
N ASP A 25 -12.63 -5.26 9.27
CA ASP A 25 -13.57 -5.37 10.39
C ASP A 25 -14.49 -4.15 10.43
N GLY A 26 -13.94 -2.92 10.34
CA GLY A 26 -14.74 -1.70 10.31
C GLY A 26 -15.70 -1.62 9.12
N LEU A 27 -15.29 -2.12 7.93
CA LEU A 27 -16.16 -2.20 6.76
C LEU A 27 -17.30 -3.22 6.94
N ALA A 28 -16.99 -4.38 7.52
CA ALA A 28 -17.97 -5.41 7.80
C ALA A 28 -18.99 -4.94 8.85
N ASP A 29 -18.54 -4.30 9.92
CA ASP A 29 -19.39 -3.71 10.97
C ASP A 29 -20.30 -2.61 10.41
N GLY A 30 -19.80 -1.85 9.42
CA GLY A 30 -20.58 -0.87 8.66
C GLY A 30 -21.57 -1.48 7.64
N GLY A 31 -21.65 -2.81 7.53
CA GLY A 31 -22.54 -3.52 6.62
C GLY A 31 -22.06 -3.57 5.16
N ALA A 32 -20.80 -3.22 4.88
CA ALA A 32 -20.24 -3.33 3.54
C ALA A 32 -19.82 -4.77 3.25
N LYS A 33 -19.99 -5.20 1.99
CA LYS A 33 -19.47 -6.46 1.49
C LYS A 33 -18.10 -6.23 0.84
N VAL A 34 -17.05 -6.77 1.44
CA VAL A 34 -15.71 -6.76 0.85
C VAL A 34 -15.70 -7.65 -0.39
N ILE A 35 -15.31 -7.08 -1.53
CA ILE A 35 -15.15 -7.79 -2.80
C ILE A 35 -13.71 -8.28 -2.95
N ARG A 36 -12.74 -7.43 -2.60
CA ARG A 36 -11.32 -7.70 -2.75
C ARG A 36 -10.52 -6.85 -1.77
N SER A 37 -9.42 -7.41 -1.27
CA SER A 37 -8.43 -6.70 -0.45
C SER A 37 -7.04 -7.11 -0.91
N ASP A 38 -6.16 -6.14 -1.11
CA ASP A 38 -4.77 -6.35 -1.51
C ASP A 38 -3.84 -5.34 -0.84
N GLN A 39 -2.55 -5.69 -0.82
CA GLN A 39 -1.47 -4.77 -0.50
C GLN A 39 -0.75 -4.37 -1.79
N LEU A 40 -0.75 -3.08 -2.11
CA LEU A 40 -0.21 -2.48 -3.35
C LEU A 40 0.68 -1.27 -3.05
N GLY A 41 1.40 -0.77 -4.08
CA GLY A 41 2.36 0.32 -3.92
C GLY A 41 3.71 -0.18 -3.41
N LEU A 42 4.47 -0.81 -4.31
CA LEU A 42 5.85 -1.22 -4.07
C LEU A 42 6.84 -0.12 -4.47
N VAL A 43 6.47 0.80 -5.36
CA VAL A 43 7.33 1.88 -5.84
C VAL A 43 7.47 2.96 -4.77
N PRO A 44 8.68 3.20 -4.24
CA PRO A 44 8.88 4.26 -3.24
C PRO A 44 8.79 5.67 -3.83
N ASP A 45 8.31 6.64 -3.04
CA ASP A 45 8.17 8.04 -3.45
C ASP A 45 9.49 8.73 -3.82
N PHE A 46 10.62 8.22 -3.32
CA PHE A 46 11.95 8.75 -3.59
C PHE A 46 12.58 8.22 -4.89
N VAL A 47 11.88 7.39 -5.68
CA VAL A 47 12.40 6.87 -6.95
C VAL A 47 12.64 8.01 -7.94
N PRO A 48 13.86 8.16 -8.49
CA PRO A 48 14.13 9.19 -9.49
C PRO A 48 13.27 9.03 -10.74
N PRO A 49 12.82 10.12 -11.40
CA PRO A 49 11.95 10.04 -12.58
C PRO A 49 12.45 9.12 -13.69
N ARG A 50 13.78 9.08 -13.89
CA ARG A 50 14.43 8.24 -14.91
C ARG A 50 14.31 6.75 -14.65
N LEU A 51 14.05 6.34 -13.41
CA LEU A 51 13.94 4.94 -12.99
C LEU A 51 12.49 4.50 -12.73
N LEU A 52 11.51 5.41 -12.83
CA LEU A 52 10.10 5.09 -12.57
C LEU A 52 9.59 3.95 -13.45
N GLY A 53 9.97 3.93 -14.73
CA GLY A 53 9.57 2.85 -15.64
C GLY A 53 10.06 1.47 -15.20
N LEU A 54 11.29 1.38 -14.69
CA LEU A 54 11.85 0.13 -14.15
C LEU A 54 11.16 -0.26 -12.83
N ALA A 55 10.95 0.72 -11.94
CA ALA A 55 10.28 0.49 -10.67
C ALA A 55 8.83 0.00 -10.87
N ALA A 56 8.06 0.64 -11.75
CA ALA A 56 6.72 0.21 -12.12
C ALA A 56 6.72 -1.18 -12.79
N GLY A 57 7.77 -1.51 -13.54
CA GLY A 57 7.99 -2.86 -14.06
C GLY A 57 8.15 -3.89 -12.95
N SER A 58 8.98 -3.60 -11.94
CA SER A 58 9.17 -4.49 -10.79
C SER A 58 7.91 -4.64 -9.93
N GLU A 59 7.13 -3.58 -9.77
CA GLU A 59 5.84 -3.61 -9.08
C GLU A 59 4.85 -4.55 -9.76
N LYS A 60 4.71 -4.47 -11.10
CA LYS A 60 3.85 -5.40 -11.87
C LYS A 60 4.27 -6.86 -11.71
N VAL A 61 5.56 -7.14 -11.54
CA VAL A 61 6.06 -8.50 -11.29
C VAL A 61 5.73 -8.91 -9.87
N ALA A 62 6.01 -8.07 -8.88
CA ALA A 62 5.69 -8.32 -7.48
C ALA A 62 4.20 -8.55 -7.26
N GLU A 63 3.34 -7.81 -7.95
CA GLU A 63 1.90 -8.03 -7.94
C GLU A 63 1.51 -9.40 -8.50
N LYS A 64 2.28 -10.02 -9.40
CA LYS A 64 1.95 -11.35 -9.93
C LYS A 64 2.46 -12.49 -9.05
N VAL A 65 3.34 -12.22 -8.09
CA VAL A 65 3.93 -13.24 -7.22
C VAL A 65 3.11 -13.35 -5.93
N PRO A 66 2.51 -14.52 -5.62
CA PRO A 66 1.79 -14.73 -4.38
C PRO A 66 2.67 -14.43 -3.16
N GLY A 67 2.12 -13.70 -2.19
CA GLY A 67 2.82 -13.34 -0.95
C GLY A 67 3.74 -12.12 -1.05
N VAL A 68 4.29 -11.78 -2.21
CA VAL A 68 5.16 -10.58 -2.36
C VAL A 68 4.36 -9.29 -2.19
N ARG A 69 3.08 -9.29 -2.58
CA ARG A 69 2.15 -8.18 -2.29
C ARG A 69 2.14 -7.77 -0.82
N ARG A 70 2.46 -8.69 0.11
CA ARG A 70 2.49 -8.37 1.54
C ARG A 70 3.60 -7.40 1.97
N LEU A 71 4.54 -7.13 1.06
CA LEU A 71 5.62 -6.17 1.28
C LEU A 71 5.27 -4.77 0.73
N CYS A 72 4.13 -4.63 0.07
CA CYS A 72 3.67 -3.35 -0.45
C CYS A 72 3.09 -2.47 0.66
N ALA A 73 3.17 -1.15 0.49
CA ALA A 73 2.92 -0.21 1.58
C ALA A 73 1.44 0.06 1.87
N HIS A 74 0.53 -0.14 0.91
CA HIS A 74 -0.85 0.34 1.01
C HIS A 74 -1.87 -0.79 1.02
N ASN A 75 -2.78 -0.76 1.99
CA ASN A 75 -3.98 -1.59 1.97
C ASN A 75 -4.99 -0.97 0.99
N VAL A 76 -5.33 -1.70 -0.08
CA VAL A 76 -6.32 -1.30 -1.08
C VAL A 76 -7.51 -2.24 -1.00
N VAL A 77 -8.63 -1.72 -0.51
CA VAL A 77 -9.85 -2.49 -0.28
C VAL A 77 -10.96 -2.03 -1.21
N LEU A 78 -11.52 -2.97 -1.97
CA LEU A 78 -12.74 -2.78 -2.75
C LEU A 78 -13.90 -3.40 -1.99
N ALA A 79 -14.83 -2.56 -1.54
CA ALA A 79 -16.05 -2.98 -0.86
C ALA A 79 -17.28 -2.37 -1.54
N ARG A 80 -18.41 -3.05 -1.44
CA ARG A 80 -19.71 -2.59 -1.93
C ARG A 80 -20.66 -2.41 -0.77
N ARG A 81 -21.32 -1.26 -0.72
CA ARG A 81 -22.49 -1.07 0.13
C ARG A 81 -23.72 -1.68 -0.58
N PRO A 82 -24.47 -2.58 0.08
CA PRO A 82 -25.70 -3.14 -0.49
C PRO A 82 -26.76 -2.07 -0.75
#